data_AF-A0A3B4FQH0-F1
#
_entry.id   AF-A0A3B4FQH0-F1
#
_cell.length_a   1.000
_cell.length_b   1.000
_cell.length_c   1.000
_cell.angle_alpha   90.00
_cell.angle_beta   90.00
_cell.angle_gamma   90.00
#
_symmetry.space_group_name_H-M   'P 1'
#
loop_
_entity.id
_entity.type
_entity.pdbx_description
1 polymer ?
#
loop_
_entity_poly.entity_id
_entity_poly.type
_entity_poly.pdbx_seq_one_letter_code
_entity_poly.pdbx_strand_id
1 'polypeptide(L)'
;LLTVVTYDTTDSALFSPESICIVVEDEILVNGPTNLAESFLLLFGYIYALDLQYPKKLELTFTFIQKVVMCLEDNKPLKGRLLTLKNDLFNE
;
A
#
# COMPACT_ATOMS: atom_id res chain seq x y z
N LEU A 1 -3.81 -19.34 -10.01
CA LEU A 1 -3.50 -20.18 -8.83
C LEU A 1 -3.38 -19.24 -7.63
N LEU A 2 -4.09 -19.49 -6.53
CA LEU A 2 -3.93 -18.71 -5.30
C LEU A 2 -2.94 -19.46 -4.39
N THR A 3 -1.86 -18.81 -3.98
CA THR A 3 -0.86 -19.41 -3.08
C THR A 3 -1.01 -18.79 -1.69
N VAL A 4 -1.16 -19.64 -0.67
CA VAL A 4 -1.21 -19.21 0.74
C VAL A 4 0.22 -19.09 1.24
N VAL A 5 0.61 -17.90 1.69
CA VAL A 5 1.93 -17.64 2.29
C VAL A 5 1.81 -17.75 3.81
N THR A 6 2.60 -18.64 4.41
CA THR A 6 2.71 -18.78 5.87
C THR A 6 3.97 -18.07 6.38
N TYR A 7 4.05 -17.79 7.68
CA TYR A 7 5.14 -16.99 8.28
C TYR A 7 6.54 -17.62 8.15
N ASP A 8 6.60 -18.93 7.92
CA ASP A 8 7.81 -19.73 7.71
C ASP A 8 8.21 -19.82 6.22
N THR A 9 7.42 -19.25 5.32
CA THR A 9 7.71 -19.29 3.89
C THR A 9 8.81 -18.29 3.55
N THR A 10 10.00 -18.80 3.22
CA THR A 10 11.19 -18.00 2.89
C THR A 10 11.37 -17.75 1.38
N ASP A 11 10.47 -18.26 0.55
CA ASP A 11 10.55 -18.11 -0.90
C ASP A 11 10.21 -16.67 -1.33
N SER A 12 11.26 -15.91 -1.63
CA SER A 12 11.16 -14.52 -2.10
C SER A 12 10.43 -14.42 -3.45
N ALA A 13 10.32 -15.51 -4.22
CA ALA A 13 9.57 -15.54 -5.47
C ALA A 13 8.07 -15.27 -5.25
N LEU A 14 7.54 -15.56 -4.05
CA LEU A 14 6.13 -15.29 -3.71
C LEU A 14 5.81 -13.79 -3.61
N PHE A 15 6.83 -12.95 -3.39
CA PHE A 15 6.71 -11.50 -3.37
C PHE A 15 7.10 -10.85 -4.70
N SER A 16 7.33 -11.66 -5.74
CA SER A 16 7.70 -11.23 -7.09
C SER A 16 6.60 -11.62 -8.07
N PRO A 17 5.44 -10.92 -8.05
CA PRO A 17 4.33 -11.24 -8.93
C PRO A 17 4.74 -11.11 -10.41
N GLU A 18 4.26 -12.03 -11.25
CA GLU A 18 4.53 -12.01 -12.70
C GLU A 18 4.00 -10.73 -13.37
N SER A 19 2.88 -10.21 -12.88
CA SER A 19 2.31 -8.94 -13.31
C SER A 19 1.53 -8.27 -12.18
N ILE A 20 1.44 -6.94 -12.24
CA ILE A 20 0.65 -6.12 -11.31
C ILE A 20 -0.31 -5.27 -12.13
N CYS A 21 -1.53 -5.12 -11.65
CA CYS A 21 -2.58 -4.35 -12.29
C CYS A 21 -3.25 -3.43 -11.27
N ILE A 22 -3.56 -2.20 -11.69
CA ILE A 22 -4.36 -1.26 -10.89
C ILE A 22 -5.77 -1.21 -11.49
N VAL A 23 -6.76 -1.62 -10.69
CA VAL A 23 -8.16 -1.64 -11.07
C VAL A 23 -8.92 -0.59 -10.28
N VAL A 24 -9.71 0.24 -10.99
CA VAL A 24 -10.60 1.25 -10.40
C VAL A 24 -11.95 1.13 -11.09
N GLU A 25 -13.02 1.00 -10.30
CA GLU A 25 -14.40 0.86 -10.82
C GLU A 25 -14.54 -0.23 -11.89
N ASP A 26 -13.97 -1.41 -11.62
CA ASP A 26 -13.94 -2.57 -12.51
C ASP A 26 -13.14 -2.42 -13.81
N GLU A 27 -12.48 -1.28 -14.01
CA GLU A 27 -11.63 -1.01 -15.16
C GLU A 27 -10.14 -1.08 -14.83
N ILE A 28 -9.37 -1.69 -15.72
CA ILE A 28 -7.91 -1.75 -15.62
C ILE A 28 -7.34 -0.40 -16.06
N LEU A 29 -6.86 0.41 -15.12
CA LEU A 29 -6.23 1.69 -15.45
C LEU A 29 -4.80 1.51 -15.96
N VAL A 30 -4.06 0.55 -15.38
CA VAL A 30 -2.66 0.27 -15.75
C VAL A 30 -2.38 -1.22 -15.58
N ASN A 31 -1.76 -1.83 -16.59
CA ASN A 31 -0.90 -2.99 -16.41
C ASN A 31 0.45 -2.45 -15.93
N GLY A 32 0.64 -2.47 -14.61
CA GLY A 32 1.62 -1.68 -13.86
C GLY A 32 3.08 -1.96 -14.19
N PRO A 33 4.01 -1.21 -13.56
CA PRO A 33 5.43 -1.56 -13.53
C PRO A 33 5.64 -2.97 -12.94
N THR A 34 6.78 -3.59 -13.23
CA THR A 34 7.08 -4.96 -12.78
C THR A 34 7.31 -5.09 -11.27
N ASN A 35 7.44 -3.98 -10.54
CA ASN A 35 7.65 -4.01 -9.09
C ASN A 35 6.50 -3.41 -8.28
N LEU A 36 6.35 -3.93 -7.06
CA LEU A 36 5.26 -3.61 -6.16
C LEU A 36 5.29 -2.16 -5.68
N ALA A 37 6.48 -1.62 -5.42
CA ALA A 37 6.65 -0.28 -4.87
C ALA A 37 6.15 0.80 -5.84
N GLU A 38 6.56 0.74 -7.11
CA GLU A 38 6.12 1.68 -8.14
C GLU A 38 4.62 1.55 -8.43
N SER A 39 4.10 0.33 -8.45
CA SER A 39 2.66 0.08 -8.61
C SER A 39 1.84 0.70 -7.48
N PHE A 40 2.30 0.59 -6.23
CA PHE A 40 1.66 1.24 -5.08
C PHE A 40 1.76 2.77 -5.15
N LEU A 41 2.88 3.32 -5.60
CA LEU A 41 3.03 4.76 -5.80
C LEU A 41 2.04 5.29 -6.83
N LEU A 42 1.89 4.59 -7.97
CA LEU A 42 0.90 4.92 -8.99
C LEU A 42 -0.53 4.85 -8.46
N LEU A 43 -0.87 3.83 -7.66
CA LEU A 43 -2.19 3.72 -7.03
C LEU A 43 -2.53 4.95 -6.19
N PHE A 44 -1.60 5.44 -5.37
CA PHE A 44 -1.82 6.68 -4.62
C PHE A 44 -1.94 7.90 -5.53
N GLY A 45 -1.14 7.96 -6.60
CA GLY A 45 -1.30 8.98 -7.65
C GLY A 45 -2.73 9.02 -8.21
N TYR A 46 -3.30 7.86 -8.54
CA TYR A 46 -4.70 7.76 -9.00
C TYR A 46 -5.69 8.18 -7.93
N ILE A 47 -5.49 7.76 -6.67
CA ILE A 47 -6.36 8.17 -5.56
C ILE A 47 -6.44 9.69 -5.47
N TYR A 48 -5.31 10.39 -5.54
CA TYR A 48 -5.30 11.86 -5.50
C TYR A 48 -5.80 12.51 -6.78
N ALA A 49 -5.45 11.99 -7.96
CA ALA A 49 -5.85 12.57 -9.24
C ALA A 49 -7.36 12.46 -9.51
N LEU A 50 -7.99 11.39 -8.99
CA LEU A 50 -9.41 11.09 -9.18
C LEU A 50 -10.26 11.39 -7.93
N ASP A 51 -9.68 12.00 -6.89
CA ASP A 51 -10.34 12.30 -5.61
C ASP A 51 -11.03 11.07 -4.97
N LEU A 52 -10.40 9.91 -5.09
CA LEU A 52 -10.95 8.67 -4.54
C LEU A 52 -10.85 8.67 -3.02
N GLN A 53 -11.89 8.17 -2.37
CA GLN A 53 -11.87 7.96 -0.93
C GLN A 53 -11.17 6.64 -0.59
N TYR A 54 -10.43 6.62 0.51
CA TYR A 54 -9.85 5.37 0.99
C TYR A 54 -10.95 4.36 1.35
N PRO A 55 -10.73 3.06 1.08
CA PRO A 55 -11.68 2.03 1.49
C PRO A 55 -11.88 2.08 3.01
N LYS A 56 -13.13 2.25 3.47
CA LYS A 56 -13.45 2.48 4.91
C LYS A 56 -12.85 1.41 5.85
N LYS A 57 -12.82 0.14 5.41
CA LYS A 57 -12.27 -0.97 6.21
C LYS A 57 -10.74 -0.93 6.33
N LEU A 58 -10.07 -0.19 5.44
CA LEU A 58 -8.61 -0.10 5.33
C LEU A 58 -8.09 1.34 5.51
N GLU A 59 -8.94 2.26 6.00
CA GLU A 59 -8.57 3.68 6.16
C GLU A 59 -7.27 3.84 6.96
N LEU A 60 -7.10 3.07 8.05
CA LEU A 60 -5.88 3.11 8.86
C LEU A 60 -4.64 2.63 8.08
N THR A 61 -4.78 1.60 7.26
CA THR A 61 -3.69 1.07 6.42
C THR A 61 -3.25 2.10 5.39
N PHE A 62 -4.21 2.66 4.64
CA PHE A 62 -3.90 3.68 3.63
C PHE A 62 -3.35 4.96 4.27
N THR A 63 -3.90 5.39 5.42
CA THR A 63 -3.37 6.53 6.18
C THR A 63 -1.93 6.29 6.64
N PHE A 64 -1.62 5.08 7.10
CA PHE A 64 -0.27 4.72 7.51
C PHE A 64 0.71 4.81 6.34
N ILE A 65 0.37 4.17 5.21
CA ILE A 65 1.21 4.20 4.01
C ILE A 65 1.42 5.64 3.53
N GLN A 66 0.35 6.43 3.43
CA GLN A 66 0.43 7.83 3.05
C GLN A 66 1.40 8.61 3.95
N LYS A 67 1.16 8.61 5.27
CA LYS A 67 1.86 9.52 6.18
C LYS A 67 3.25 9.04 6.55
N VAL A 68 3.45 7.73 6.66
CA VAL A 68 4.69 7.13 7.18
C VAL A 68 5.58 6.63 6.05
N VAL A 69 5.02 5.91 5.07
CA VAL A 69 5.83 5.28 4.00
C VAL A 69 6.09 6.27 2.86
N MET A 70 5.09 7.06 2.48
CA MET A 70 5.18 8.04 1.39
C MET A 70 5.55 9.45 1.87
N CYS A 71 5.61 9.68 3.18
CA CYS A 71 5.89 10.99 3.79
C CYS A 71 4.94 12.12 3.32
N LEU A 72 3.69 11.80 2.98
CA LEU A 72 2.66 12.76 2.57
C LEU A 72 1.86 13.21 3.80
N GLU A 73 2.53 13.88 4.74
CA GLU A 73 1.92 14.33 5.99
C GLU A 73 1.19 15.67 5.86
N ASP A 74 0.05 15.78 6.55
CA ASP A 74 -0.81 16.97 6.58
C ASP A 74 -0.54 17.85 7.82
N ASN A 75 0.67 17.79 8.39
CA ASN A 75 1.08 18.39 9.67
C ASN A 75 0.25 17.96 10.89
N LYS A 76 -0.65 16.98 10.76
CA LYS A 76 -1.42 16.44 11.89
C LYS A 76 -0.70 15.25 12.51
N PRO A 77 -0.71 15.13 13.85
CA PRO A 77 -0.09 14.01 14.53
C PRO A 77 -0.73 12.68 14.11
N LEU A 78 0.10 11.62 14.07
CA LEU A 78 -0.37 10.26 13.84
C LEU A 78 -1.31 9.84 14.98
N LYS A 79 -2.43 9.18 14.63
CA LYS A 79 -3.29 8.53 15.63
C LYS A 79 -2.48 7.49 16.40
N GLY A 80 -2.78 7.30 17.69
CA GLY A 80 -1.97 6.46 18.60
C GLY A 80 -1.62 5.07 18.03
N ARG A 81 -2.57 4.36 17.42
CA ARG A 81 -2.32 3.04 16.80
C ARG A 81 -1.31 3.10 15.64
N LEU A 82 -1.35 4.16 14.84
CA LEU A 82 -0.42 4.35 13.72
C LEU A 82 0.97 4.73 14.23
N LEU A 83 1.04 5.52 15.30
CA LEU A 83 2.31 5.85 15.94
C LEU A 83 2.96 4.62 16.56
N THR A 84 2.20 3.79 17.27
CA THR A 84 2.68 2.50 17.80
C THR A 84 3.22 1.63 16.67
N LEU A 85 2.44 1.43 15.60
CA LEU A 85 2.88 0.63 14.46
C LEU A 85 4.13 1.21 13.79
N LYS A 86 4.24 2.53 13.66
CA LYS A 86 5.43 3.18 13.09
C LYS A 86 6.65 2.83 13.93
N ASN A 87 6.55 3.00 15.25
CA ASN A 87 7.65 2.70 16.15
C ASN A 87 7.99 1.20 16.06
N ASP A 88 7.02 0.30 16.14
CA ASP A 88 7.29 -1.14 16.06
C ASP A 88 8.00 -1.57 14.76
N LEU A 89 7.71 -0.90 13.63
CA LEU A 89 8.30 -1.21 12.32
C LEU A 89 9.62 -0.49 12.04
N PHE A 90 9.83 0.71 12.59
CA PHE A 90 10.94 1.61 12.25
C PHE A 90 11.78 2.03 13.47
N ASN A 91 11.60 1.41 14.63
CA ASN A 91 12.49 1.61 15.77
C ASN A 91 13.91 1.14 15.38
N GLU A 92 14.86 2.06 15.45
CA GLU A 92 16.29 1.76 15.60
C GLU A 92 16.61 1.36 17.05
#